data_AF-A0A9P8N6W0-F1
#
_entry.id   AF-A0A9P8N6W0-F1
#
_cell.length_a   1.000
_cell.length_b   1.000
_cell.length_c   1.000
_cell.angle_alpha   90.00
_cell.angle_beta   90.00
_cell.angle_gamma   90.00
#
_symmetry.space_group_name_H-M   'P 1'
#
loop_
_entity.id
_entity.type
_entity.pdbx_description
1 polymer ?
#
loop_
_entity_poly.entity_id
_entity_poly.type
_entity_poly.pdbx_seq_one_letter_code
_entity_poly.pdbx_strand_id
1 'polypeptide(L)'
;MIAQRVGVAAMRRGATKPNVFFNQTVPRLILASSPSMTQSRLVATAKLSNDEGHQILANQRLNRPISPHLGIYKMEQTWFGASAWTRITGCALSGAAYAYFASYLVAPLLGLHLESASLAAAFAGLPFLAKGAVKFALGFPFAFHFINGIKHLVYDLGKGFSKPTIKRGEIALWVSSILSGLYLAFGL
;
A
#
# COMPACT_ATOMS: atom_id res chain seq x y z
N MET A 1 -66.65 3.58 24.59
CA MET A 1 -67.72 3.40 23.58
C MET A 1 -67.78 4.66 22.71
N ILE A 2 -68.14 4.51 21.43
CA ILE A 2 -68.36 5.56 20.41
C ILE A 2 -67.12 5.97 19.60
N ALA A 3 -66.75 5.13 18.62
CA ALA A 3 -66.12 5.54 17.35
C ALA A 3 -66.20 4.39 16.31
N GLN A 4 -67.38 3.83 16.12
CA GLN A 4 -67.72 3.03 14.94
C GLN A 4 -69.01 3.63 14.40
N ARG A 5 -69.15 3.73 13.06
CA ARG A 5 -70.34 4.16 12.27
C ARG A 5 -70.26 5.51 11.53
N VAL A 6 -69.09 5.89 11.00
CA VAL A 6 -69.04 6.94 9.95
C VAL A 6 -68.61 6.39 8.57
N GLY A 7 -67.96 5.22 8.52
CA GLY A 7 -67.38 4.70 7.26
C GLY A 7 -68.33 3.97 6.29
N VAL A 8 -69.56 3.63 6.67
CA VAL A 8 -70.38 2.68 5.88
C VAL A 8 -71.50 3.36 5.06
N ALA A 9 -71.82 4.62 5.33
CA ALA A 9 -72.84 5.36 4.56
C ALA A 9 -72.35 5.89 3.20
N ALA A 10 -71.02 5.95 2.98
CA ALA A 10 -70.43 6.43 1.73
C ALA A 10 -70.45 5.37 0.60
N MET A 11 -70.59 4.09 0.92
CA MET A 11 -70.52 2.99 -0.08
C MET A 11 -71.85 2.66 -0.78
N ARG A 12 -72.95 3.37 -0.51
CA ARG A 12 -74.27 3.10 -1.11
C ARG A 12 -74.79 4.13 -2.13
N ARG A 13 -73.99 5.12 -2.52
CA ARG A 13 -74.32 6.09 -3.60
C ARG A 13 -73.53 5.89 -4.89
N GLY A 14 -73.09 4.66 -5.17
CA GLY A 14 -72.33 4.32 -6.39
C GLY A 14 -73.08 3.48 -7.43
N ALA A 15 -74.41 3.35 -7.33
CA ALA A 15 -75.19 2.44 -8.16
C ALA A 15 -76.25 3.19 -9.00
N THR A 16 -75.82 4.09 -9.88
CA THR A 16 -76.66 4.62 -10.95
C THR A 16 -75.83 4.92 -12.21
N LYS A 17 -76.02 4.06 -13.24
CA LYS A 17 -75.75 4.20 -14.69
C LYS A 17 -74.38 4.76 -15.16
N PRO A 18 -73.66 4.07 -16.07
CA PRO A 18 -72.41 4.59 -16.62
C PRO A 18 -72.72 5.65 -17.68
N ASN A 19 -72.50 6.92 -17.35
CA ASN A 19 -72.37 7.96 -18.37
C ASN A 19 -70.95 7.91 -18.95
N VAL A 20 -70.85 7.71 -20.27
CA VAL A 20 -69.62 7.50 -21.05
C VAL A 20 -68.73 8.77 -21.16
N PHE A 21 -69.03 9.83 -20.42
CA PHE A 21 -68.31 11.11 -20.51
C PHE A 21 -67.56 11.54 -19.23
N PHE A 22 -67.50 10.70 -18.20
CA PHE A 22 -66.88 11.09 -16.91
C PHE A 22 -65.45 10.58 -16.70
N ASN A 23 -64.71 10.28 -17.78
CA ASN A 23 -63.39 9.64 -17.69
C ASN A 23 -62.21 10.58 -18.04
N GLN A 24 -62.30 11.88 -17.73
CA GLN A 24 -61.23 12.83 -18.11
C GLN A 24 -60.78 13.84 -17.06
N THR A 25 -61.23 13.75 -15.80
CA THR A 25 -60.72 14.64 -14.75
C THR A 25 -60.28 13.86 -13.52
N VAL A 26 -59.32 12.96 -13.71
CA VAL A 26 -58.39 12.64 -12.62
C VAL A 26 -57.58 13.92 -12.37
N PRO A 27 -57.61 14.54 -11.17
CA PRO A 27 -56.78 15.69 -10.91
C PRO A 27 -55.32 15.30 -11.14
N ARG A 28 -54.67 15.92 -12.14
CA ARG A 28 -53.22 15.79 -12.40
C ARG A 28 -52.34 16.04 -11.17
N LEU A 29 -52.92 16.58 -10.10
CA LEU A 29 -52.25 16.79 -8.82
C LEU A 29 -51.80 15.49 -8.13
N ILE A 30 -52.49 14.36 -8.31
CA ILE A 30 -52.09 13.08 -7.71
C ILE A 30 -50.95 12.40 -8.50
N LEU A 31 -50.85 12.69 -9.81
CA LEU A 31 -49.73 12.25 -10.67
C LEU A 31 -48.50 13.15 -10.57
N ALA A 32 -48.62 14.34 -9.98
CA ALA A 32 -47.52 15.28 -9.78
C ALA A 32 -46.85 15.15 -8.40
N SER A 33 -47.41 14.36 -7.48
CA SER A 33 -46.72 14.00 -6.25
C SER A 33 -45.69 12.91 -6.56
N SER A 34 -44.46 13.33 -6.86
CA SER A 34 -43.30 12.43 -6.81
C SER A 34 -43.36 11.70 -5.47
N PRO A 35 -43.52 10.37 -5.43
CA PRO A 35 -43.49 9.65 -4.16
C PRO A 35 -42.15 9.96 -3.52
N SER A 36 -42.18 10.56 -2.33
CA SER A 36 -40.96 10.81 -1.57
C SER A 36 -40.29 9.47 -1.35
N MET A 37 -39.22 9.20 -2.10
CA MET A 37 -38.40 7.99 -1.96
C MET A 37 -37.52 8.07 -0.70
N THR A 38 -38.03 8.64 0.38
CA THR A 38 -37.44 8.51 1.70
C THR A 38 -37.69 7.09 2.16
N GLN A 39 -36.78 6.21 1.79
CA GLN A 39 -36.74 4.84 2.26
C GLN A 39 -36.50 4.86 3.77
N SER A 40 -37.57 4.81 4.58
CA SER A 40 -37.44 4.67 6.02
C SER A 40 -36.97 3.25 6.31
N ARG A 41 -35.65 3.07 6.46
CA ARG A 41 -35.11 1.81 6.97
C ARG A 41 -35.50 1.72 8.44
N LEU A 42 -36.43 0.82 8.75
CA LEU A 42 -36.64 0.39 10.12
C LEU A 42 -35.38 -0.34 10.58
N VAL A 43 -34.54 0.35 11.34
CA VAL A 43 -33.36 -0.25 11.96
C VAL A 43 -33.86 -1.05 13.17
N ALA A 44 -34.01 -2.36 12.99
CA ALA A 44 -34.28 -3.26 14.10
C ALA A 44 -33.03 -3.33 14.98
N THR A 45 -33.13 -2.86 16.22
CA THR A 45 -32.06 -3.01 17.21
C THR A 45 -32.32 -4.27 18.04
N ALA A 46 -31.31 -5.12 18.16
CA ALA A 46 -31.32 -6.26 19.06
C ALA A 46 -30.44 -5.94 20.28
N LYS A 47 -30.88 -6.35 21.48
CA LYS A 47 -29.97 -6.39 22.63
C LYS A 47 -28.98 -7.52 22.42
N LEU A 48 -27.69 -7.20 22.44
CA LEU A 48 -26.60 -8.16 22.34
C LEU A 48 -25.81 -8.13 23.64
N SER A 49 -25.30 -9.29 24.07
CA SER A 49 -24.23 -9.35 25.04
C SER A 49 -22.95 -8.74 24.47
N ASN A 50 -22.02 -8.36 25.34
CA ASN A 50 -20.76 -7.75 24.93
C ASN A 50 -19.96 -8.71 24.01
N ASP A 51 -19.92 -10.00 24.37
CA ASP A 51 -19.21 -11.04 23.61
C ASP A 51 -19.80 -11.25 22.21
N GLU A 52 -21.13 -11.30 22.07
CA GLU A 52 -21.80 -11.42 20.78
C GLU A 52 -21.50 -10.21 19.88
N GLY A 53 -21.52 -9.00 20.47
CA GLY A 53 -21.13 -7.79 19.78
C GLY A 53 -19.68 -7.86 19.26
N HIS A 54 -18.75 -8.35 20.07
CA HIS A 54 -17.36 -8.54 19.68
C HIS A 54 -17.20 -9.57 18.55
N GLN A 55 -17.93 -10.69 18.60
CA GLN A 55 -17.90 -11.71 17.57
C GLN A 55 -18.44 -11.18 16.23
N ILE A 56 -19.53 -10.41 16.25
CA ILE A 56 -20.07 -9.78 15.04
C ILE A 56 -19.03 -8.83 14.43
N LEU A 57 -18.40 -7.98 15.24
CA LEU A 57 -17.37 -7.06 14.76
C LEU A 57 -16.14 -7.80 14.22
N ALA A 58 -15.73 -8.90 14.85
CA ALA A 58 -14.64 -9.75 14.37
C ALA A 58 -14.98 -10.36 12.99
N ASN A 59 -16.16 -10.97 12.87
CA ASN A 59 -16.66 -11.53 11.61
C ASN A 59 -16.77 -10.48 10.51
N GLN A 60 -17.19 -9.25 10.85
CA GLN A 60 -17.22 -8.14 9.90
C GLN A 60 -15.81 -7.72 9.45
N ARG A 61 -14.82 -7.68 10.36
CA ARG A 61 -13.44 -7.31 10.02
C ARG A 61 -12.79 -8.28 9.04
N LEU A 62 -13.11 -9.57 9.13
CA LEU A 62 -12.62 -10.60 8.19
C LEU A 62 -13.08 -10.36 6.75
N ASN A 63 -14.27 -9.77 6.58
CA ASN A 63 -14.86 -9.49 5.27
C ASN A 63 -14.48 -8.12 4.70
N ARG A 64 -13.72 -7.28 5.43
CA ARG A 64 -13.31 -5.97 4.95
C ARG A 64 -12.11 -6.11 4.01
N PRO A 65 -12.21 -5.67 2.74
CA PRO A 65 -11.06 -5.68 1.85
C PRO A 65 -10.00 -4.68 2.32
N ILE A 66 -8.74 -5.02 2.07
CA ILE A 66 -7.62 -4.10 2.24
C ILE A 66 -7.60 -3.16 1.03
N SER A 67 -7.60 -1.84 1.27
CA SER A 67 -7.49 -0.89 0.15
C SER A 67 -6.14 -1.04 -0.56
N PRO A 68 -6.10 -0.93 -1.89
CA PRO A 68 -4.85 -1.01 -2.63
C PRO A 68 -3.86 0.07 -2.14
N HIS A 69 -2.59 -0.30 -2.00
CA HIS A 69 -1.53 0.57 -1.46
C HIS A 69 -0.38 0.70 -2.46
N LEU A 70 0.63 -0.16 -2.38
CA LEU A 70 1.85 -0.08 -3.20
C LEU A 70 1.54 -0.22 -4.70
N GLY A 71 0.50 -0.97 -5.07
CA GLY A 71 0.10 -1.15 -6.47
C GLY A 71 -0.51 0.09 -7.14
N ILE A 72 -0.90 1.12 -6.36
CA ILE A 72 -1.49 2.36 -6.90
C ILE A 72 -0.77 3.63 -6.43
N TYR A 73 0.24 3.49 -5.56
CA TYR A 73 0.95 4.64 -5.01
C TYR A 73 2.00 5.14 -6.01
N LYS A 74 2.13 6.46 -6.11
CA LYS A 74 3.07 7.12 -7.02
C LYS A 74 4.53 6.76 -6.68
N MET A 75 5.30 6.33 -7.67
CA MET A 75 6.68 5.88 -7.50
C MET A 75 7.66 7.04 -7.27
N GLU A 76 7.29 8.26 -7.68
CA GLU A 76 8.10 9.47 -7.52
C GLU A 76 8.12 10.00 -6.06
N GLN A 77 7.42 9.31 -5.16
CA GLN A 77 7.37 9.63 -3.74
C GLN A 77 8.57 9.00 -3.00
N THR A 78 8.88 9.56 -1.83
CA THR A 78 10.09 9.23 -1.05
C THR A 78 10.22 7.76 -0.61
N TRP A 79 9.12 6.98 -0.66
CA TRP A 79 9.13 5.58 -0.21
C TRP A 79 9.94 4.66 -1.13
N PHE A 80 9.85 4.81 -2.46
CA PHE A 80 10.53 3.94 -3.43
C PHE A 80 11.92 4.46 -3.83
N GLY A 81 12.23 5.70 -3.49
CA GLY A 81 13.58 6.25 -3.60
C GLY A 81 14.45 5.78 -2.44
N ALA A 82 15.01 6.74 -1.72
CA ALA A 82 16.01 6.44 -0.69
C ALA A 82 15.57 5.44 0.41
N SER A 83 14.29 5.41 0.78
CA SER A 83 13.79 4.56 1.87
C SER A 83 13.85 3.06 1.52
N ALA A 84 13.19 2.65 0.43
CA ALA A 84 13.24 1.26 -0.04
C ALA A 84 14.67 0.83 -0.37
N TRP A 85 15.44 1.69 -1.05
CA TRP A 85 16.81 1.37 -1.43
C TRP A 85 17.73 1.17 -0.23
N THR A 86 17.56 1.90 0.88
CA THR A 86 18.36 1.64 2.09
C THR A 86 18.14 0.22 2.62
N ARG A 87 16.90 -0.29 2.52
CA ARG A 87 16.58 -1.66 2.93
C ARG A 87 17.15 -2.67 1.94
N ILE A 88 16.94 -2.44 0.65
CA ILE A 88 17.45 -3.33 -0.41
C ILE A 88 18.97 -3.45 -0.33
N THR A 89 19.71 -2.34 -0.25
CA THR A 89 21.17 -2.35 -0.15
C THR A 89 21.65 -2.96 1.17
N GLY A 90 20.98 -2.66 2.28
CA GLY A 90 21.29 -3.25 3.59
C GLY A 90 21.12 -4.78 3.60
N CYS A 91 19.94 -5.26 3.16
CA CYS A 91 19.66 -6.69 3.04
C CYS A 91 20.59 -7.38 2.04
N ALA A 92 20.92 -6.75 0.91
CA ALA A 92 21.83 -7.32 -0.07
C ALA A 92 23.25 -7.47 0.50
N LEU A 93 23.79 -6.45 1.17
CA LEU A 93 25.12 -6.50 1.79
C LEU A 93 25.18 -7.50 2.93
N SER A 94 24.20 -7.48 3.84
CA SER A 94 24.11 -8.46 4.93
C SER A 94 23.95 -9.87 4.39
N GLY A 95 23.07 -10.07 3.40
CA GLY A 95 22.86 -11.36 2.75
C GLY A 95 24.12 -11.88 2.08
N ALA A 96 24.85 -11.04 1.34
CA ALA A 96 26.13 -11.39 0.75
C ALA A 96 27.18 -11.78 1.81
N ALA A 97 27.28 -11.01 2.90
CA ALA A 97 28.19 -11.31 4.00
C ALA A 97 27.86 -12.64 4.68
N TYR A 98 26.59 -12.86 5.06
CA TYR A 98 26.17 -14.11 5.69
C TYR A 98 26.34 -15.32 4.78
N ALA A 99 25.95 -15.19 3.50
CA ALA A 99 26.14 -16.24 2.51
C ALA A 99 27.63 -16.59 2.35
N TYR A 100 28.50 -15.57 2.27
CA TYR A 100 29.94 -15.77 2.19
C TYR A 100 30.49 -16.47 3.44
N PHE A 101 30.21 -15.99 4.64
CA PHE A 101 30.74 -16.57 5.87
C PHE A 101 30.23 -17.98 6.13
N ALA A 102 28.95 -18.25 5.86
CA ALA A 102 28.39 -19.59 5.95
C ALA A 102 29.03 -20.55 4.92
N SER A 103 29.20 -20.08 3.67
CA SER A 103 29.85 -20.88 2.63
C SER A 103 31.31 -21.14 2.96
N TYR A 104 32.03 -20.14 3.48
CA TYR A 104 33.42 -20.27 3.92
C TYR A 104 33.57 -21.35 5.00
N LEU A 105 32.65 -21.38 5.97
CA LEU A 105 32.65 -22.38 7.04
C LEU A 105 32.41 -23.81 6.51
N VAL A 106 31.49 -23.96 5.55
CA VAL A 106 31.11 -25.27 5.00
C VAL A 106 32.08 -25.76 3.91
N ALA A 107 32.75 -24.85 3.21
CA ALA A 107 33.57 -25.14 2.03
C ALA A 107 34.60 -26.29 2.22
N PRO A 108 35.36 -26.38 3.33
CA PRO A 108 36.31 -27.47 3.54
C PRO A 108 35.65 -28.86 3.59
N LEU A 109 34.40 -28.96 4.07
CA LEU A 109 33.65 -30.22 4.13
C LEU A 109 33.26 -30.73 2.74
N LEU A 110 33.21 -29.83 1.75
CA LEU A 110 32.86 -30.12 0.36
C LEU A 110 34.08 -30.14 -0.55
N GLY A 111 35.29 -29.97 -0.02
CA GLY A 111 36.51 -29.81 -0.81
C GLY A 111 36.54 -28.53 -1.65
N LEU A 112 35.77 -27.50 -1.27
CA LEU A 112 35.75 -26.20 -1.94
C LEU A 112 36.78 -25.24 -1.31
N HIS A 113 37.36 -24.36 -2.14
CA HIS A 113 38.35 -23.37 -1.74
C HIS A 113 37.78 -21.95 -1.80
N LEU A 114 37.50 -21.38 -0.62
CA LEU A 114 36.96 -20.01 -0.47
C LEU A 114 37.88 -19.11 0.38
N GLU A 115 39.12 -19.51 0.60
CA GLU A 115 40.13 -18.64 1.20
C GLU A 115 40.48 -17.46 0.29
N SER A 116 40.92 -16.37 0.92
CA SER A 116 41.21 -15.11 0.24
C SER A 116 42.15 -15.26 -0.96
N ALA A 117 43.11 -16.19 -0.90
CA ALA A 117 44.03 -16.49 -2.00
C ALA A 117 43.30 -17.06 -3.23
N SER A 118 42.41 -18.04 -3.03
CA SER A 118 41.62 -18.65 -4.11
C SER A 118 40.64 -17.67 -4.73
N LEU A 119 39.97 -16.85 -3.91
CA LEU A 119 39.11 -15.77 -4.40
C LEU A 119 39.88 -14.72 -5.20
N ALA A 120 41.05 -14.30 -4.71
CA ALA A 120 41.89 -13.32 -5.40
C ALA A 120 42.37 -13.86 -6.75
N ALA A 121 42.81 -15.12 -6.81
CA ALA A 121 43.22 -15.77 -8.05
C ALA A 121 42.06 -15.88 -9.06
N ALA A 122 40.88 -16.34 -8.62
CA ALA A 122 39.69 -16.43 -9.46
C ALA A 122 39.28 -15.05 -9.98
N PHE A 123 39.27 -14.03 -9.11
CA PHE A 123 38.95 -12.66 -9.48
C PHE A 123 39.99 -12.05 -10.43
N ALA A 124 41.27 -12.35 -10.25
CA ALA A 124 42.36 -11.88 -11.11
C ALA A 124 42.23 -12.40 -12.55
N GLY A 125 41.66 -13.59 -12.76
CA GLY A 125 41.39 -14.15 -14.08
C GLY A 125 40.24 -13.48 -14.86
N LEU A 126 39.41 -12.66 -14.20
CA LEU A 126 38.26 -12.04 -14.86
C LEU A 126 38.67 -10.93 -15.86
N PRO A 127 37.93 -10.75 -16.97
CA PRO A 127 38.07 -9.60 -17.86
C PRO A 127 37.88 -8.28 -17.11
N PHE A 128 38.52 -7.20 -17.60
CA PHE A 128 38.48 -5.88 -16.95
C PHE A 128 37.05 -5.41 -16.60
N LEU A 129 36.13 -5.53 -17.55
CA LEU A 129 34.74 -5.10 -17.34
C LEU A 129 34.01 -5.98 -16.30
N ALA A 130 34.30 -7.29 -16.26
CA ALA A 130 33.73 -8.19 -15.26
C ALA A 130 34.26 -7.87 -13.85
N LYS A 131 35.56 -7.55 -13.71
CA LYS A 131 36.13 -7.06 -12.44
C LYS A 131 35.43 -5.79 -11.99
N GLY A 132 35.26 -4.84 -12.91
CA GLY A 132 34.55 -3.59 -12.64
C GLY A 132 33.10 -3.82 -12.20
N ALA A 133 32.37 -4.68 -12.90
CA ALA A 133 30.98 -5.00 -12.59
C ALA A 133 30.83 -5.63 -11.19
N VAL A 134 31.66 -6.61 -10.84
CA VAL A 134 31.63 -7.24 -9.50
C VAL A 134 31.96 -6.23 -8.41
N LYS A 135 33.00 -5.41 -8.60
CA LYS A 135 33.35 -4.38 -7.62
C LYS A 135 32.26 -3.31 -7.50
N PHE A 136 31.65 -2.88 -8.60
CA PHE A 136 30.55 -1.91 -8.57
C PHE A 136 29.32 -2.51 -7.87
N ALA A 137 28.98 -3.77 -8.15
CA ALA A 137 27.86 -4.47 -7.54
C ALA A 137 27.98 -4.59 -6.01
N LEU A 138 29.19 -4.56 -5.46
CA LEU A 138 29.43 -4.50 -4.01
C LEU A 138 29.63 -3.07 -3.50
N GLY A 139 30.34 -2.23 -4.25
CA GLY A 139 30.72 -0.87 -3.88
C GLY A 139 29.55 0.12 -3.91
N PHE A 140 28.69 0.05 -4.93
CA PHE A 140 27.50 0.91 -5.03
C PHE A 140 26.53 0.71 -3.86
N PRO A 141 26.05 -0.51 -3.54
CA PRO A 141 25.13 -0.68 -2.41
C PRO A 141 25.78 -0.28 -1.09
N PHE A 142 27.08 -0.51 -0.91
CA PHE A 142 27.83 -0.06 0.26
C PHE A 142 27.80 1.47 0.39
N ALA A 143 28.23 2.18 -0.67
CA ALA A 143 28.26 3.64 -0.69
C ALA A 143 26.86 4.23 -0.47
N PHE A 144 25.86 3.70 -1.18
CA PHE A 144 24.48 4.13 -1.03
C PHE A 144 23.96 3.95 0.40
N HIS A 145 24.14 2.75 0.97
CA HIS A 145 23.67 2.45 2.32
C HIS A 145 24.34 3.35 3.35
N PHE A 146 25.65 3.56 3.22
CA PHE A 146 26.42 4.40 4.13
C PHE A 146 26.00 5.87 4.05
N ILE A 147 25.97 6.46 2.86
CA ILE A 147 25.63 7.87 2.66
C ILE A 147 24.17 8.12 3.03
N ASN A 148 23.26 7.23 2.64
CA ASN A 148 21.86 7.35 3.03
C ASN A 148 21.68 7.13 4.54
N GLY A 149 22.47 6.26 5.16
CA GLY A 149 22.53 6.10 6.61
C GLY A 149 22.86 7.41 7.33
N ILE A 150 23.84 8.17 6.86
CA ILE A 150 24.14 9.52 7.39
C ILE A 150 22.92 10.43 7.23
N LYS A 151 22.24 10.42 6.08
CA LYS A 151 21.02 11.21 5.87
C LYS A 151 19.91 10.81 6.85
N HIS A 152 19.74 9.52 7.12
CA HIS A 152 18.79 9.03 8.12
C HIS A 152 19.14 9.51 9.53
N LEU A 153 20.41 9.47 9.93
CA LEU A 153 20.85 10.03 11.21
C LEU A 153 20.57 11.53 11.32
N VAL A 154 20.70 12.28 10.22
CA VAL A 154 20.30 13.71 10.18
C VAL A 154 18.77 13.87 10.37
N TYR A 155 17.97 12.98 9.79
CA TYR A 155 16.52 12.96 9.99
C TYR A 155 16.15 12.60 11.44
N ASP A 156 16.89 11.70 12.09
CA ASP A 156 16.70 11.33 13.49
C ASP A 156 16.96 12.52 14.43
N LEU A 157 17.80 13.47 14.02
CA LEU A 157 18.00 14.75 14.71
C LEU A 157 16.90 15.80 14.44
N GLY A 158 15.82 15.44 13.74
CA GLY A 158 14.72 16.36 13.41
C GLY A 158 15.04 17.37 12.30
N LYS A 159 16.11 17.18 11.52
CA LYS A 159 16.59 18.15 10.52
C LYS A 159 16.25 17.71 9.09
N GLY A 160 16.05 18.68 8.19
CA GLY A 160 16.01 18.41 6.74
C GLY A 160 14.67 17.95 6.14
N PHE A 161 13.55 18.15 6.85
CA PHE A 161 12.22 17.68 6.44
C PHE A 161 11.47 18.57 5.43
N SER A 162 12.04 19.71 5.02
CA SER A 162 11.40 20.53 3.98
C SER A 162 11.47 19.83 2.62
N LYS A 163 10.38 19.87 1.84
CA LYS A 163 10.31 19.21 0.52
C LYS A 163 11.50 19.55 -0.41
N PRO A 164 11.94 20.82 -0.54
CA PRO A 164 13.10 21.14 -1.38
C PRO A 164 14.40 20.52 -0.87
N THR A 165 14.58 20.41 0.45
CA THR A 165 15.76 19.78 1.05
C THR A 165 15.76 18.28 0.83
N ILE A 166 14.61 17.62 0.99
CA ILE A 166 14.46 16.19 0.69
C ILE A 166 14.84 15.92 -0.77
N LYS A 167 14.29 16.69 -1.73
CA LYS A 167 14.56 16.50 -3.16
C LYS A 167 16.04 16.69 -3.51
N ARG A 168 16.67 17.75 -2.99
CA ARG A 168 18.11 17.99 -3.20
C ARG A 168 18.98 16.92 -2.56
N GLY A 169 18.63 16.50 -1.34
CA GLY A 169 19.33 15.44 -0.62
C GLY A 169 19.24 14.10 -1.33
N GLU A 170 18.11 13.81 -1.97
CA GLU A 170 17.95 12.60 -2.79
C GLU A 170 18.81 12.62 -4.05
N ILE A 171 18.86 13.74 -4.77
CA ILE A 171 19.76 13.89 -5.93
C ILE A 171 21.23 13.74 -5.50
N ALA A 172 21.62 14.44 -4.42
CA ALA A 172 22.99 14.37 -3.88
C ALA A 172 23.36 12.95 -3.46
N LEU A 173 22.44 12.23 -2.79
CA LEU A 173 22.61 10.83 -2.41
C LEU A 173 22.89 9.95 -3.64
N TRP A 174 22.04 10.01 -4.66
CA TRP A 174 22.21 9.16 -5.85
C TRP A 174 23.51 9.44 -6.58
N VAL A 175 23.82 10.72 -6.83
CA VAL A 175 25.05 11.12 -7.53
C VAL A 175 26.28 10.69 -6.74
N SER A 176 26.35 11.01 -5.45
CA SER A 176 27.50 10.63 -4.62
C SER A 176 27.66 9.11 -4.53
N SER A 177 26.58 8.35 -4.38
CA SER A 177 26.63 6.89 -4.29
C SER A 177 27.11 6.24 -5.59
N ILE A 178 26.66 6.74 -6.75
CA ILE A 178 27.10 6.24 -8.07
C ILE A 178 28.58 6.56 -8.27
N LEU A 179 29.00 7.80 -8.01
CA LEU A 179 30.40 8.21 -8.16
C LEU A 179 31.32 7.43 -7.23
N SER A 180 30.94 7.27 -5.95
CA SER A 180 31.69 6.44 -5.00
C SER A 180 31.72 4.97 -5.43
N GLY A 181 30.62 4.41 -5.93
CA GLY A 181 30.60 3.05 -6.47
C GLY A 181 31.53 2.86 -7.67
N LEU A 182 31.55 3.82 -8.59
CA LEU A 182 32.46 3.81 -9.75
C LEU A 182 33.92 3.98 -9.32
N TYR A 183 34.19 4.87 -8.38
CA TYR A 183 35.52 5.04 -7.77
C TYR A 183 36.00 3.72 -7.14
N LEU A 184 35.18 3.06 -6.33
CA LEU A 184 35.51 1.76 -5.74
C LEU A 184 35.70 0.66 -6.78
N ALA A 185 35.01 0.75 -7.92
CA ALA A 185 35.12 -0.23 -9.00
C ALA A 185 36.40 -0.08 -9.83
N PHE A 186 36.76 1.15 -10.19
CA PHE A 186 37.79 1.43 -11.20
C PHE A 186 38.99 2.24 -10.69
N GLY A 187 38.90 2.85 -9.51
CA GLY A 187 39.96 3.69 -8.94
C GLY A 187 40.20 5.00 -9.68
N LEU A 188 39.19 5.50 -10.41
CA LEU A 188 39.23 6.75 -11.19
C LEU A 188 38.99 7.97 -10.31
#